data_AF-A0A1W9MXG9-F1
#
_entry.id   AF-A0A1W9MXG9-F1
#
_cell.length_a   1.000
_cell.length_b   1.000
_cell.length_c   1.000
_cell.angle_alpha   90.00
_cell.angle_beta   90.00
_cell.angle_gamma   90.00
#
_symmetry.space_group_name_H-M   'P 1'
#
loop_
_entity.id
_entity.type
_entity.pdbx_description
1 polymer ?
#
loop_
_entity_poly.entity_id
_entity_poly.type
_entity_poly.pdbx_seq_one_letter_code
_entity_poly.pdbx_strand_id
1 'polypeptide(L)'
;MILSGGQKQRITLARALLHPKPILISDDPISQVDMETGARIISAIRSMIGHCAIVLVSHRLSAVRFADRIIVLENGRITESGTHESLMTDNGYYARTFRMQQIEEEIGEGA
;
A
#
# COMPACT_ATOMS: atom_id res chain seq x y z
N MET A 1 17.83 -14.66 -21.13
CA MET A 1 16.46 -14.07 -21.09
C MET A 1 16.46 -13.00 -20.01
N ILE A 2 16.11 -11.75 -20.35
CA ILE A 2 16.07 -10.63 -19.40
C ILE A 2 14.62 -10.44 -18.98
N LEU A 3 14.35 -10.41 -17.67
CA LEU A 3 13.03 -10.10 -17.12
C LEU A 3 12.78 -8.59 -17.16
N SER A 4 11.53 -8.18 -17.44
CA SER A 4 11.11 -6.78 -17.29
C SER A 4 11.17 -6.34 -15.82
N GLY A 5 11.13 -5.02 -15.56
CA GLY A 5 11.08 -4.46 -14.20
C GLY A 5 9.94 -5.07 -13.37
N GLY A 6 8.72 -5.04 -13.89
CA GLY A 6 7.55 -5.63 -13.23
C GLY A 6 7.65 -7.15 -13.03
N GLN A 7 8.26 -7.89 -13.97
CA GLN A 7 8.50 -9.32 -13.77
C GLN A 7 9.50 -9.58 -12.62
N LYS A 8 10.58 -8.80 -12.53
CA LYS A 8 11.54 -8.89 -11.41
C LYS A 8 10.87 -8.52 -10.08
N GLN A 9 10.01 -7.50 -10.07
CA GLN A 9 9.28 -7.08 -8.88
C GLN A 9 8.32 -8.17 -8.39
N ARG A 10 7.54 -8.78 -9.29
CA ARG A 10 6.62 -9.88 -8.93
C ARG A 10 7.35 -11.09 -8.36
N ILE A 11 8.49 -11.48 -8.93
CA ILE A 11 9.31 -12.59 -8.38
C ILE A 11 9.87 -12.21 -7.01
N THR A 12 10.34 -10.97 -6.83
CA THR A 12 10.87 -10.49 -5.54
C THR A 12 9.78 -10.48 -4.48
N LEU A 13 8.59 -9.98 -4.82
CA LEU A 13 7.44 -9.98 -3.94
C LEU A 13 6.99 -11.41 -3.60
N ALA A 14 6.90 -12.31 -4.58
CA ALA A 14 6.58 -13.72 -4.32
C ALA A 14 7.57 -14.36 -3.34
N ARG A 15 8.88 -14.15 -3.54
CA ARG A 15 9.93 -14.60 -2.60
C ARG A 15 9.74 -14.01 -1.21
N ALA A 16 9.35 -12.75 -1.13
CA ALA A 16 9.09 -12.06 0.12
C ALA A 16 7.87 -12.65 0.84
N LEU A 17 6.83 -13.06 0.13
CA LEU A 17 5.59 -13.60 0.71
C LEU A 17 5.68 -15.10 1.06
N LEU A 18 6.51 -15.87 0.36
CA LEU A 18 6.62 -17.32 0.55
C LEU A 18 7.32 -17.74 1.85
N HIS A 19 8.27 -16.93 2.33
CA HIS A 19 9.05 -17.29 3.52
C HIS A 19 8.50 -16.60 4.77
N PRO A 20 8.24 -17.35 5.85
CA PRO A 20 7.86 -16.76 7.13
C PRO A 20 8.99 -15.85 7.60
N LYS A 21 8.63 -14.65 8.00
CA LYS A 21 9.57 -13.63 8.47
C LYS A 21 8.92 -12.75 9.53
N PRO A 22 9.69 -12.30 10.53
CA PRO A 22 9.15 -11.48 11.61
C PRO A 22 8.78 -10.06 11.13
N ILE A 23 9.43 -9.55 10.07
CA ILE A 23 9.21 -8.19 9.56
C ILE A 23 9.20 -8.19 8.01
N LEU A 24 8.21 -7.50 7.43
CA LEU A 24 8.12 -7.17 6.01
C LEU A 24 8.20 -5.65 5.86
N ILE A 25 9.22 -5.18 5.15
CA ILE A 25 9.30 -3.78 4.69
C ILE A 25 9.13 -3.79 3.18
N SER A 26 8.20 -2.98 2.67
CA SER A 26 7.96 -2.87 1.24
C SER A 26 7.79 -1.42 0.82
N ASP A 27 8.58 -1.03 -0.18
CA ASP A 27 8.42 0.24 -0.88
C ASP A 27 7.58 0.00 -2.13
N ASP A 28 6.33 0.41 -2.07
CA ASP A 28 5.39 0.45 -3.18
C ASP A 28 5.23 -0.88 -3.97
N PRO A 29 4.75 -1.96 -3.30
CA PRO A 29 4.73 -3.30 -3.88
C PRO A 29 3.80 -3.46 -5.09
N ILE A 30 2.92 -2.50 -5.34
CA ILE A 30 1.88 -2.58 -6.38
C ILE A 30 2.03 -1.54 -7.50
N SER A 31 3.15 -0.82 -7.55
CA SER A 31 3.40 0.25 -8.54
C SER A 31 3.38 -0.18 -10.01
N GLN A 32 3.72 -1.44 -10.32
CA GLN A 32 3.86 -1.94 -11.70
C GLN A 32 2.86 -3.04 -12.03
N VAL A 33 1.73 -3.07 -11.34
CA VAL A 33 0.67 -4.06 -11.57
C VAL A 33 -0.67 -3.39 -11.79
N ASP A 34 -1.52 -4.05 -12.55
CA ASP A 34 -2.92 -3.68 -12.70
C ASP A 34 -3.68 -3.78 -11.35
N MET A 35 -4.88 -3.21 -11.32
CA MET A 35 -5.68 -3.13 -10.09
C MET A 35 -6.02 -4.50 -9.51
N GLU A 36 -6.38 -5.48 -10.34
CA GLU A 36 -6.74 -6.82 -9.90
C GLU A 36 -5.54 -7.53 -9.26
N THR A 37 -4.39 -7.50 -9.94
CA THR A 37 -3.14 -8.05 -9.42
C THR A 37 -2.71 -7.33 -8.13
N GLY A 38 -2.87 -6.01 -8.07
CA GLY A 38 -2.61 -5.21 -6.88
C GLY A 38 -3.47 -5.64 -5.68
N ALA A 39 -4.77 -5.83 -5.89
CA ALA A 39 -5.69 -6.29 -4.85
C ALA A 39 -5.30 -7.68 -4.30
N ARG A 40 -4.89 -8.60 -5.18
CA ARG A 40 -4.39 -9.93 -4.78
C ARG A 40 -3.12 -9.84 -3.93
N ILE A 41 -2.19 -8.97 -4.32
CA ILE A 41 -0.95 -8.71 -3.57
C ILE A 41 -1.26 -8.16 -2.17
N ILE A 42 -2.14 -7.16 -2.08
CA ILE A 42 -2.54 -6.57 -0.81
C ILE A 42 -3.24 -7.61 0.08
N SER A 43 -4.10 -8.46 -0.49
CA SER A 43 -4.73 -9.56 0.24
C SER A 43 -3.69 -10.54 0.82
N ALA A 44 -2.68 -10.90 0.04
CA ALA A 44 -1.59 -11.77 0.51
C ALA A 44 -0.79 -11.11 1.64
N ILE A 45 -0.44 -9.82 1.52
CA ILE A 45 0.23 -9.07 2.60
C ILE A 45 -0.64 -9.05 3.86
N ARG A 46 -1.95 -8.79 3.72
CA ARG A 46 -2.89 -8.78 4.85
C ARG A 46 -2.99 -10.13 5.56
N SER A 47 -2.89 -11.25 4.85
CA SER A 47 -2.90 -12.58 5.48
C SER A 47 -1.71 -12.84 6.41
N MET A 48 -0.66 -12.01 6.36
CA MET A 48 0.51 -12.12 7.23
C MET A 48 0.33 -11.39 8.57
N ILE A 49 -0.73 -10.59 8.73
CA ILE A 49 -1.04 -9.89 9.98
C ILE A 49 -1.17 -10.91 11.12
N GLY A 50 -0.61 -10.57 12.29
CA GLY A 50 -0.55 -11.46 13.45
C GLY A 50 0.67 -12.38 13.49
N HIS A 51 1.36 -12.55 12.36
CA HIS A 51 2.59 -13.36 12.27
C HIS A 51 3.81 -12.55 11.81
N CYS A 52 3.59 -11.37 11.22
CA CYS A 52 4.62 -10.51 10.66
C CYS A 52 4.30 -9.05 10.96
N ALA A 53 5.30 -8.27 11.37
CA ALA A 53 5.21 -6.82 11.42
C ALA A 53 5.39 -6.25 10.01
N ILE A 54 4.44 -5.44 9.54
CA ILE A 54 4.41 -4.95 8.16
C ILE A 54 4.62 -3.44 8.15
N VAL A 55 5.62 -2.98 7.39
CA VAL A 55 5.86 -1.57 7.08
C VAL A 55 5.73 -1.41 5.57
N LEU A 56 4.71 -0.67 5.15
CA LEU A 56 4.41 -0.47 3.74
C LEU A 56 4.40 1.02 3.42
N VAL A 57 5.18 1.38 2.40
CA VAL A 57 5.15 2.71 1.79
C VAL A 57 4.39 2.59 0.48
N SER A 58 3.47 3.51 0.21
CA SER A 58 2.66 3.48 -1.01
C SER A 58 2.25 4.88 -1.40
N HIS A 59 2.25 5.16 -2.71
CA HIS A 59 1.59 6.34 -3.27
C HIS A 59 0.08 6.12 -3.46
N ARG A 60 -0.39 4.86 -3.47
CA ARG A 60 -1.82 4.49 -3.53
C ARG A 60 -2.35 4.32 -2.12
N LEU A 61 -3.21 5.24 -1.69
CA LEU A 61 -3.68 5.26 -0.30
C LEU A 61 -4.70 4.15 0.00
N SER A 62 -5.38 3.63 -1.02
CA SER A 62 -6.24 2.43 -0.92
C SER A 62 -5.45 1.21 -0.42
N ALA A 63 -4.16 1.10 -0.78
CA ALA A 63 -3.28 0.02 -0.37
C ALA A 63 -2.86 0.06 1.11
N VAL A 64 -2.90 1.22 1.78
CA VAL A 64 -2.52 1.36 3.20
C VAL A 64 -3.72 1.46 4.14
N ARG A 65 -4.95 1.44 3.59
CA ARG A 65 -6.19 1.62 4.35
C ARG A 65 -6.36 0.63 5.50
N PHE A 66 -5.83 -0.58 5.36
CA PHE A 66 -5.95 -1.64 6.38
C PHE A 66 -4.95 -1.51 7.53
N ALA A 67 -3.99 -0.58 7.45
CA ALA A 67 -2.90 -0.49 8.41
C ALA A 67 -3.42 -0.09 9.79
N ASP A 68 -2.89 -0.73 10.83
CA ASP A 68 -3.17 -0.37 12.23
C ASP A 68 -2.73 1.07 12.56
N ARG A 69 -1.75 1.57 11.81
CA ARG A 69 -1.27 2.94 11.90
C ARG A 69 -0.74 3.42 10.55
N ILE A 70 -1.21 4.60 10.14
CA ILE A 70 -0.75 5.33 8.96
C ILE A 70 0.05 6.53 9.44
N ILE A 71 1.17 6.79 8.78
CA ILE A 71 2.07 7.92 9.06
C ILE A 71 2.15 8.74 7.77
N VAL A 72 1.79 10.03 7.85
CA VAL A 72 1.97 10.98 6.76
C VAL A 72 3.29 11.70 6.96
N LEU A 73 4.14 11.65 5.94
CA LEU A 73 5.43 12.34 5.92
C LEU A 73 5.37 13.52 4.94
N GLU A 74 5.73 14.71 5.42
CA GLU A 74 5.88 15.91 4.61
C GLU A 74 7.19 16.60 4.98
N ASN A 75 8.02 16.94 3.99
CA ASN A 75 9.31 17.61 4.20
C ASN A 75 10.21 16.93 5.26
N GLY A 76 10.22 15.59 5.27
CA GLY A 76 11.01 14.79 6.22
C GLY A 76 10.48 14.80 7.66
N ARG A 77 9.26 15.26 7.89
CA ARG A 77 8.61 15.26 9.22
C ARG A 77 7.28 14.53 9.19
N ILE A 78 6.92 13.92 10.32
CA ILE A 78 5.60 13.32 10.51
C ILE A 78 4.61 14.46 10.77
N THR A 79 3.65 14.64 9.87
CA THR A 79 2.61 15.68 9.97
C THR A 79 1.30 15.15 10.50
N GLU A 80 0.95 13.91 10.16
CA GLU A 80 -0.25 13.22 10.65
C GLU A 80 0.07 11.76 10.99
N SER A 81 -0.65 11.21 11.96
CA SER A 81 -0.51 9.81 12.35
C SER A 81 -1.78 9.32 13.01
N GLY A 82 -2.36 8.22 12.52
CA GLY A 82 -3.57 7.63 13.09
C GLY A 82 -4.02 6.40 12.33
N THR A 83 -5.22 5.90 12.64
CA THR A 83 -5.90 4.93 11.77
C THR A 83 -6.47 5.64 10.55
N HIS A 84 -6.87 4.88 9.53
CA HIS A 84 -7.60 5.44 8.39
C HIS A 84 -8.82 6.26 8.84
N GLU A 85 -9.62 5.73 9.75
CA GLU A 85 -10.85 6.38 10.24
C GLU A 85 -10.55 7.73 10.90
N SER A 86 -9.58 7.75 11.83
CA SER A 86 -9.18 8.98 12.53
C SER A 86 -8.69 10.05 11.54
N LEU A 87 -7.82 9.67 10.61
CA LEU A 87 -7.25 10.60 9.64
C LEU A 87 -8.30 11.11 8.64
N MET A 88 -9.30 10.29 8.30
CA MET A 88 -10.43 10.71 7.47
C MET A 88 -11.33 11.73 8.19
N THR A 89 -11.53 11.58 9.50
CA THR A 89 -12.29 12.53 10.33
C THR A 89 -11.57 13.86 10.49
N ASP A 90 -10.25 13.85 10.70
CA ASP A 90 -9.45 15.07 10.89
C ASP A 90 -9.40 15.97 9.64
N ASN A 91 -9.83 15.43 8.48
CA ASN A 91 -9.93 16.16 7.22
C ASN A 91 -8.60 16.80 6.77
N GLY A 92 -7.49 16.21 7.20
CA GLY A 92 -6.11 16.63 6.93
C GLY A 92 -5.64 16.34 5.49
N TYR A 93 -4.32 16.38 5.30
CA TYR A 93 -3.65 16.03 4.05
C TYR A 93 -3.99 14.61 3.61
N TYR A 94 -3.98 13.65 4.55
CA TYR A 94 -4.36 12.27 4.25
C TYR A 94 -5.76 12.18 3.64
N ALA A 95 -6.76 12.76 4.31
CA ALA A 95 -8.15 12.69 3.89
C ALA A 95 -8.39 13.34 2.52
N ARG A 96 -7.77 14.50 2.26
CA ARG A 96 -7.89 15.18 0.96
C ARG A 96 -7.29 14.34 -0.17
N THR A 97 -6.08 13.83 0.04
CA THR A 97 -5.39 13.00 -0.96
C THR A 97 -6.13 11.69 -1.22
N PHE A 98 -6.66 11.07 -0.16
CA PHE A 98 -7.44 9.84 -0.28
C PHE A 98 -8.68 10.04 -1.14
N ARG A 99 -9.45 11.11 -0.90
CA ARG A 99 -10.65 11.41 -1.71
C ARG A 99 -10.32 11.70 -3.17
N MET A 100 -9.22 12.41 -3.45
CA MET A 100 -8.78 12.64 -4.82
C MET A 100 -8.46 11.32 -5.53
N GLN A 101 -7.68 10.45 -4.90
CA GLN A 101 -7.32 9.15 -5.48
C GLN A 101 -8.51 8.21 -5.62
N GLN A 102 -9.47 8.21 -4.69
CA GLN A 102 -10.70 7.43 -4.85
C GLN A 102 -11.47 7.84 -6.10
N ILE A 103 -11.61 9.14 -6.35
CA ILE A 103 -12.31 9.65 -7.54
C ILE A 103 -11.57 9.23 -8.81
N GLU A 104 -10.24 9.29 -8.82
CA GLU A 104 -9.43 8.82 -9.96
C GLU A 104 -9.57 7.32 -10.21
N GLU A 105 -9.59 6.50 -9.16
CA GLU A 105 -9.81 5.06 -9.26
C GLU A 105 -11.23 4.75 -9.79
N GLU A 106 -12.27 5.44 -9.32
CA GLU A 106 -13.66 5.29 -9.77
C GLU A 106 -13.87 5.72 -11.24
N ILE A 107 -13.21 6.79 -11.69
CA ILE A 107 -13.27 7.24 -13.09
C ILE A 107 -12.50 6.27 -14.01
N GLY A 108 -11.38 5.72 -13.53
CA GLY A 108 -10.59 4.73 -14.26
C GLY A 108 -11.28 3.38 -14.44
N GLU A 109 -12.23 3.01 -13.57
CA GLU A 109 -13.03 1.79 -13.69
C GLU A 109 -14.17 1.90 -14.74
N GLY A 110 -14.53 3.12 -15.14
CA GLY A 110 -15.63 3.41 -16.08
C GLY A 110 -15.24 3.58 -17.54
N ALA A 111 -13.98 3.37 -17.90
CA ALA A 111 -13.42 3.60 -19.25
C ALA A 111 -12.95 2.30 -19.94
#